data_AF-A0A544QLW7-F1
#
_entry.id   AF-A0A544QLW7-F1
#
_cell.length_a   1.000
_cell.length_b   1.000
_cell.length_c   1.000
_cell.angle_alpha   90.00
_cell.angle_beta   90.00
_cell.angle_gamma   90.00
#
_symmetry.space_group_name_H-M   'P 1'
#
loop_
_entity.id
_entity.type
_entity.pdbx_description
1 polymer ?
#
loop_
_entity_poly.entity_id
_entity_poly.type
_entity_poly.pdbx_seq_one_letter_code
_entity_poly.pdbx_strand_id
1 'polypeptide(L)'
;MAPRRGGGGLSRRAALALIGGGGLLGISSTGAFDQVRGQRPFDLSVNDDNALLGIEIFSPIEISSSPATVDILELQNRFPDADLTEISVTTDNSLLSVESLSGVTLQPAETRTISGTVSAAQSTTQEVTLTITVSTDTEQIETTRTVDVVADLAAGLPEGCPVSLNISVDVGGSPRDGSTVSGDITNEDIAGDITVGGDIELKNSRVDGNVTAGGDVTLSNNTEISGSVTAGGDMSVKKATVGNGLDAGGDLTVETNSVIGGGAIAGGDMSIKKATFGGGLTAGGDVTIETQSTIGGAVEAGSDGDVTIKQTTVCGAVDAGGDVSEILNTNIGGNVTAGGDVTLKNKATVFGNVITDPEGDVDVGNNAVVKGKVDASGDVTVNGTVEGGVFADGEVDGTGTINGNDPRPSSGGNNNNQPGGGPPGGGPPGGGPPGQQ
;
A
#
# COMPACT_ATOMS: atom_id res chain seq x y z
N MET A 1 56.78 19.35 41.54
CA MET A 1 57.96 18.58 41.96
C MET A 1 57.87 17.18 41.37
N ALA A 2 58.83 16.78 40.53
CA ALA A 2 59.12 15.37 40.25
C ALA A 2 60.34 14.96 41.10
N PRO A 3 60.50 13.68 41.48
CA PRO A 3 61.34 12.73 40.71
C PRO A 3 60.78 11.27 40.66
N ARG A 4 60.92 10.50 39.55
CA ARG A 4 61.90 9.41 39.22
C ARG A 4 61.95 8.25 40.26
N ARG A 5 62.04 6.93 39.98
CA ARG A 5 62.46 6.10 38.82
C ARG A 5 62.27 4.58 39.15
N GLY A 6 62.11 3.72 38.12
CA GLY A 6 62.65 2.33 38.00
C GLY A 6 61.84 1.18 38.63
N GLY A 7 61.74 -0.04 38.08
CA GLY A 7 62.36 -0.70 36.91
C GLY A 7 62.82 -2.14 37.26
N GLY A 8 62.50 -3.14 36.40
CA GLY A 8 63.05 -4.51 36.39
C GLY A 8 62.16 -5.59 37.05
N GLY A 9 61.97 -6.82 36.55
CA GLY A 9 62.61 -7.57 35.46
C GLY A 9 62.78 -9.05 35.86
N LEU A 10 61.96 -9.94 35.28
CA LEU A 10 62.13 -11.38 34.92
C LEU A 10 62.62 -12.45 35.94
N SER A 11 61.95 -13.62 35.94
CA SER A 11 62.49 -14.92 35.42
C SER A 11 62.25 -16.22 36.24
N ARG A 12 61.68 -17.23 35.55
CA ARG A 12 61.90 -18.71 35.54
C ARG A 12 61.70 -19.58 36.82
N ARG A 13 60.87 -20.64 36.69
CA ARG A 13 61.20 -22.09 36.89
C ARG A 13 59.97 -23.03 36.78
N ALA A 14 60.10 -24.06 35.92
CA ALA A 14 59.63 -25.47 36.02
C ALA A 14 58.11 -25.76 36.18
N ALA A 15 57.50 -26.87 35.76
CA ALA A 15 57.98 -28.19 35.33
C ALA A 15 56.91 -28.91 34.48
N LEU A 16 57.37 -29.82 33.62
CA LEU A 16 56.60 -30.87 32.94
C LEU A 16 56.05 -31.92 33.92
N ALA A 17 54.94 -32.56 33.57
CA ALA A 17 54.72 -33.99 33.81
C ALA A 17 53.87 -34.61 32.69
N LEU A 18 54.37 -35.75 32.19
CA LEU A 18 53.99 -36.48 30.98
C LEU A 18 53.93 -37.96 31.38
N ILE A 19 52.79 -38.62 31.17
CA ILE A 19 52.60 -40.09 31.12
C ILE A 19 51.40 -40.29 30.16
N GLY A 20 51.39 -41.09 29.10
CA GLY A 20 52.34 -42.11 28.62
C GLY A 20 51.60 -43.43 28.35
N GLY A 21 51.48 -43.82 27.08
CA GLY A 21 51.12 -45.17 26.61
C GLY A 21 49.73 -45.26 25.97
N GLY A 22 49.50 -45.73 24.74
CA GLY A 22 50.38 -46.35 23.74
C GLY A 22 49.60 -47.46 23.01
N GLY A 23 49.60 -47.45 21.68
CA GLY A 23 49.49 -48.68 20.88
C GLY A 23 48.31 -48.82 19.90
N LEU A 24 48.72 -49.00 18.63
CA LEU A 24 48.13 -49.82 17.56
C LEU A 24 47.09 -49.22 16.59
N LEU A 25 47.53 -49.18 15.33
CA LEU A 25 46.79 -49.00 14.10
C LEU A 25 45.78 -50.15 13.89
N GLY A 26 44.55 -49.81 13.52
CA GLY A 26 43.51 -50.72 13.06
C GLY A 26 42.48 -49.95 12.23
N ILE A 27 42.44 -50.26 10.94
CA ILE A 27 41.50 -49.77 9.92
C ILE A 27 40.09 -50.28 10.26
N SER A 28 39.07 -49.42 10.25
CA SER A 28 37.83 -49.58 9.44
C SER A 28 36.68 -48.70 9.95
N SER A 29 36.03 -48.05 8.99
CA SER A 29 34.62 -47.62 8.94
C SER A 29 34.10 -46.49 9.86
N THR A 30 33.79 -45.39 9.16
CA THR A 30 32.57 -44.56 9.25
C THR A 30 32.33 -43.69 10.48
N GLY A 31 32.30 -42.37 10.24
CA GLY A 31 31.55 -41.45 11.08
C GLY A 31 32.10 -40.03 11.05
N ALA A 32 31.27 -39.11 10.53
CA ALA A 32 31.29 -37.67 10.75
C ALA A 32 32.38 -36.85 10.03
N PHE A 33 31.95 -36.23 8.92
CA PHE A 33 32.56 -35.03 8.38
C PHE A 33 32.50 -33.92 9.43
N ASP A 34 33.66 -33.48 9.94
CA ASP A 34 33.77 -32.16 10.54
C ASP A 34 34.09 -31.18 9.40
N GLN A 35 33.04 -30.62 8.81
CA GLN A 35 33.15 -29.52 7.87
C GLN A 35 33.64 -28.30 8.64
N VAL A 36 34.94 -28.00 8.50
CA VAL A 36 35.51 -26.76 9.04
C VAL A 36 34.90 -25.58 8.28
N ARG A 37 34.02 -24.82 8.97
CA ARG A 37 33.60 -23.47 8.59
C ARG A 37 34.82 -22.54 8.59
N GLY A 38 35.46 -22.38 7.44
CA GLY A 38 36.43 -21.33 7.20
C GLY A 38 35.72 -20.07 6.73
N GLN A 39 35.55 -19.07 7.60
CA GLN A 39 35.27 -17.70 7.17
C GLN A 39 36.43 -17.22 6.29
N ARG A 40 36.16 -16.92 5.02
CA ARG A 40 37.12 -16.27 4.12
C ARG A 40 36.86 -14.76 4.17
N PRO A 41 37.83 -13.91 4.57
CA PRO A 41 37.65 -12.48 4.67
C PRO A 41 38.16 -11.78 3.41
N PHE A 42 37.66 -12.16 2.24
CA PHE A 42 37.95 -11.41 1.01
C PHE A 42 36.68 -11.26 0.19
N ASP A 43 36.28 -10.01 0.02
CA ASP A 43 35.25 -9.56 -0.89
C ASP A 43 35.82 -9.62 -2.31
N LEU A 44 35.42 -10.64 -3.07
CA LEU A 44 35.70 -10.68 -4.51
C LEU A 44 34.64 -9.82 -5.18
N SER A 45 35.01 -8.58 -5.51
CA SER A 45 34.19 -7.77 -6.42
C SER A 45 34.19 -8.47 -7.79
N VAL A 46 33.10 -9.18 -8.07
CA VAL A 46 32.84 -9.81 -9.36
C VAL A 46 32.18 -8.76 -10.24
N ASN A 47 32.69 -8.56 -11.46
CA ASN A 47 32.03 -7.70 -12.43
C ASN A 47 30.66 -8.31 -12.79
N ASP A 48 29.56 -7.54 -12.65
CA ASP A 48 28.16 -7.99 -12.75
C ASP A 48 27.83 -8.71 -14.08
N ASP A 49 28.62 -8.48 -15.14
CA ASP A 49 28.46 -9.08 -16.47
C ASP A 49 28.54 -10.63 -16.48
N ASN A 50 29.18 -11.24 -15.48
CA ASN A 50 29.33 -12.71 -15.38
C ASN A 50 28.68 -13.30 -14.11
N ALA A 51 27.83 -12.54 -13.42
CA ALA A 51 27.10 -13.06 -12.27
C ALA A 51 26.03 -14.08 -12.70
N LEU A 52 25.79 -15.09 -11.86
CA LEU A 52 24.73 -16.10 -12.05
C LEU A 52 23.33 -15.49 -11.93
N LEU A 53 23.24 -14.28 -11.39
CA LEU A 53 22.01 -13.52 -11.22
C LEU A 53 22.22 -12.12 -11.81
N GLY A 54 21.34 -11.71 -12.72
CA GLY A 54 21.24 -10.31 -13.14
C GLY A 54 20.27 -9.59 -12.22
N ILE A 55 20.70 -8.47 -11.62
CA ILE A 55 19.84 -7.61 -10.82
C ILE A 55 20.00 -6.18 -11.34
N GLU A 56 18.93 -5.58 -11.83
CA GLU A 56 18.86 -4.16 -12.18
C GLU A 56 17.88 -3.47 -11.22
N ILE A 57 18.37 -2.51 -10.43
CA ILE A 57 17.53 -1.75 -9.48
C ILE A 57 16.99 -0.50 -10.17
N PHE A 58 15.69 -0.27 -10.05
CA PHE A 58 15.07 1.00 -10.46
C PHE A 58 15.26 2.03 -9.34
N SER A 59 16.30 2.87 -9.44
CA SER A 59 16.60 3.91 -8.44
C SER A 59 16.86 5.27 -9.11
N PRO A 60 16.36 6.39 -8.55
CA PRO A 60 15.43 6.45 -7.41
C PRO A 60 14.01 5.99 -7.79
N ILE A 61 13.28 5.44 -6.82
CA ILE A 61 11.84 5.25 -6.89
C ILE A 61 11.18 6.54 -6.44
N GLU A 62 10.45 7.22 -7.33
CA GLU A 62 9.79 8.48 -7.04
C GLU A 62 8.27 8.31 -7.01
N ILE A 63 7.62 8.75 -5.94
CA ILE A 63 6.16 8.79 -5.82
C ILE A 63 5.69 10.20 -5.48
N SER A 64 4.56 10.59 -6.06
CA SER A 64 3.87 11.87 -5.79
C SER A 64 2.51 11.69 -5.12
N SER A 65 2.06 10.46 -4.99
CA SER A 65 0.87 10.02 -4.24
C SER A 65 1.24 8.81 -3.39
N SER A 66 0.48 8.55 -2.33
CA SER A 66 0.78 7.47 -1.39
C SER A 66 -0.51 6.79 -0.93
N PRO A 67 -0.56 5.44 -0.87
CA PRO A 67 0.43 4.51 -1.39
C PRO A 67 0.46 4.52 -2.93
N ALA A 68 1.58 4.07 -3.51
CA ALA A 68 1.73 3.90 -4.95
C ALA A 68 2.44 2.58 -5.26
N THR A 69 1.92 1.85 -6.25
CA THR A 69 2.58 0.68 -6.82
C THR A 69 3.72 1.12 -7.72
N VAL A 70 4.89 0.51 -7.55
CA VAL A 70 6.14 0.87 -8.21
C VAL A 70 6.91 -0.38 -8.63
N ASP A 71 7.68 -0.28 -9.71
CA ASP A 71 8.66 -1.30 -10.07
C ASP A 71 9.93 -1.09 -9.22
N ILE A 72 10.42 -2.17 -8.60
CA ILE A 72 11.55 -2.10 -7.66
C ILE A 72 12.85 -2.52 -8.34
N LEU A 73 12.82 -3.70 -8.98
CA LEU A 73 13.97 -4.25 -9.67
C LEU A 73 13.56 -5.20 -10.79
N GLU A 74 14.48 -5.42 -11.72
CA GLU A 74 14.42 -6.48 -12.70
C GLU A 74 15.40 -7.59 -12.30
N LEU A 75 14.89 -8.82 -12.18
CA LEU A 75 15.64 -10.02 -11.82
C LEU A 75 15.78 -10.92 -13.05
N GLN A 76 17.01 -11.31 -13.38
CA GLN A 76 17.31 -12.22 -14.48
C GLN A 76 18.03 -13.48 -13.98
N ASN A 77 17.50 -14.65 -14.34
CA ASN A 77 18.19 -15.91 -14.14
C ASN A 77 19.31 -16.07 -15.18
N ARG A 78 20.58 -16.03 -14.77
CA ARG A 78 21.74 -16.28 -15.63
C ARG A 78 22.42 -17.62 -15.37
N PHE A 79 21.78 -18.52 -14.61
CA PHE A 79 22.21 -19.90 -14.52
C PHE A 79 22.02 -20.58 -15.88
N PRO A 80 23.00 -21.35 -16.37
CA PRO A 80 22.93 -21.93 -17.72
C PRO A 80 21.86 -23.02 -17.84
N ASP A 81 21.68 -23.82 -16.78
CA ASP A 81 20.87 -25.05 -16.81
C ASP A 81 20.09 -25.27 -15.50
N ALA A 82 19.81 -24.22 -14.73
CA ALA A 82 19.09 -24.33 -13.45
C ALA A 82 17.97 -23.29 -13.34
N ASP A 83 16.82 -23.72 -12.84
CA ASP A 83 15.69 -22.84 -12.55
C ASP A 83 15.86 -22.20 -11.18
N LEU A 84 15.44 -20.95 -11.04
CA LEU A 84 15.22 -20.35 -9.73
C LEU A 84 13.86 -20.82 -9.22
N THR A 85 13.84 -21.55 -8.11
CA THR A 85 12.63 -22.21 -7.57
C THR A 85 12.05 -21.49 -6.36
N GLU A 86 12.86 -20.68 -5.69
CA GLU A 86 12.45 -19.88 -4.54
C GLU A 86 13.06 -18.49 -4.69
N ILE A 87 12.22 -17.46 -4.74
CA ILE A 87 12.64 -16.07 -4.88
C ILE A 87 11.98 -15.30 -3.74
N SER A 88 12.79 -14.59 -2.97
CA SER A 88 12.34 -13.70 -1.91
C SER A 88 13.08 -12.37 -2.03
N VAL A 89 12.32 -11.29 -1.96
CA VAL A 89 12.86 -9.94 -1.80
C VAL A 89 12.19 -9.33 -0.59
N THR A 90 12.98 -8.89 0.37
CA THR A 90 12.50 -8.28 1.61
C THR A 90 13.13 -6.91 1.78
N THR A 91 12.43 -6.02 2.50
CA THR A 91 12.89 -4.67 2.80
C THR A 91 13.14 -4.51 4.29
N ASP A 92 14.06 -3.61 4.66
CA ASP A 92 14.32 -3.21 6.04
C ASP A 92 13.43 -2.04 6.51
N ASN A 93 12.61 -1.50 5.62
CA ASN A 93 11.83 -0.30 5.82
C ASN A 93 10.35 -0.51 5.44
N SER A 94 9.44 -0.12 6.34
CA SER A 94 7.99 -0.18 6.10
C SER A 94 7.50 0.79 5.01
N LEU A 95 8.36 1.72 4.56
CA LEU A 95 8.07 2.64 3.46
C LEU A 95 7.85 1.89 2.14
N LEU A 96 8.52 0.76 1.91
CA LEU A 96 8.44 -0.03 0.67
C LEU A 96 8.12 -1.48 1.03
N SER A 97 6.96 -1.99 0.62
CA SER A 97 6.65 -3.42 0.62
C SER A 97 6.90 -4.01 -0.76
N VAL A 98 7.18 -5.31 -0.84
CA VAL A 98 7.37 -6.04 -2.11
C VAL A 98 6.19 -6.96 -2.34
N GLU A 99 5.84 -7.21 -3.62
CA GLU A 99 4.83 -8.20 -3.98
C GLU A 99 5.17 -9.60 -3.43
N SER A 100 4.14 -10.44 -3.22
CA SER A 100 4.36 -11.84 -2.86
C SER A 100 4.89 -12.61 -4.06
N LEU A 101 6.08 -13.20 -3.92
CA LEU A 101 6.73 -14.01 -4.95
C LEU A 101 6.53 -15.52 -4.75
N SER A 102 5.52 -15.90 -3.95
CA SER A 102 5.25 -17.31 -3.64
C SER A 102 4.88 -18.09 -4.90
N GLY A 103 5.65 -19.14 -5.20
CA GLY A 103 5.45 -20.00 -6.37
C GLY A 103 5.99 -19.44 -7.69
N VAL A 104 6.69 -18.30 -7.67
CA VAL A 104 7.37 -17.75 -8.84
C VAL A 104 8.64 -18.55 -9.11
N THR A 105 8.81 -18.98 -10.36
CA THR A 105 10.02 -19.64 -10.85
C THR A 105 10.56 -18.91 -12.07
N LEU A 106 11.89 -18.86 -12.25
CA LEU A 106 12.52 -18.28 -13.44
C LEU A 106 13.42 -19.31 -14.12
N GLN A 107 13.16 -19.56 -15.40
CA GLN A 107 13.98 -20.44 -16.25
C GLN A 107 15.30 -19.76 -16.65
N PRO A 108 16.32 -20.51 -17.12
CA PRO A 108 17.54 -19.93 -17.67
C PRO A 108 17.27 -18.84 -18.69
N ALA A 109 17.94 -17.69 -18.52
CA ALA A 109 17.82 -16.46 -19.30
C ALA A 109 16.48 -15.71 -19.19
N GLU A 110 15.53 -16.19 -18.37
CA GLU A 110 14.27 -15.49 -18.11
C GLU A 110 14.50 -14.27 -17.20
N THR A 111 13.69 -13.25 -17.43
CA THR A 111 13.72 -11.97 -16.73
C THR A 111 12.34 -11.67 -16.17
N ARG A 112 12.27 -11.10 -14.96
CA ARG A 112 11.04 -10.67 -14.33
C ARG A 112 11.23 -9.35 -13.60
N THR A 113 10.31 -8.42 -13.83
CA THR A 113 10.13 -7.23 -13.00
C THR A 113 9.46 -7.63 -11.69
N ILE A 114 10.03 -7.18 -10.59
CA ILE A 114 9.47 -7.31 -9.24
C ILE A 114 8.97 -5.94 -8.83
N SER A 115 7.67 -5.86 -8.57
CA SER A 115 6.99 -4.64 -8.15
C SER A 115 6.68 -4.66 -6.65
N GLY A 116 6.25 -3.53 -6.12
CA GLY A 116 5.78 -3.42 -4.75
C GLY A 116 5.10 -2.10 -4.48
N THR A 117 4.87 -1.77 -3.21
CA THR A 117 4.06 -0.61 -2.82
C THR A 117 4.87 0.32 -1.92
N VAL A 118 4.99 1.58 -2.33
CA VAL A 118 5.55 2.62 -1.47
C VAL A 118 4.41 3.29 -0.70
N SER A 119 4.52 3.35 0.63
CA SER A 119 3.54 3.96 1.53
C SER A 119 4.21 5.02 2.41
N ALA A 120 4.15 6.28 1.98
CA ALA A 120 4.67 7.43 2.71
C ALA A 120 3.55 8.24 3.38
N ALA A 121 3.72 8.57 4.66
CA ALA A 121 2.79 9.43 5.39
C ALA A 121 2.98 10.93 5.10
N GLN A 122 4.15 11.33 4.60
CA GLN A 122 4.53 12.70 4.27
C GLN A 122 5.67 12.65 3.27
N SER A 123 6.00 13.79 2.65
CA SER A 123 7.17 13.85 1.79
C SER A 123 8.41 13.39 2.55
N THR A 124 9.11 12.40 2.02
CA THR A 124 10.28 11.78 2.65
C THR A 124 11.23 11.27 1.57
N THR A 125 12.51 11.23 1.91
CA THR A 125 13.52 10.55 1.11
C THR A 125 14.23 9.59 2.04
N GLN A 126 14.15 8.30 1.77
CA GLN A 126 14.80 7.27 2.56
C GLN A 126 15.49 6.26 1.64
N GLU A 127 16.70 5.88 2.03
CA GLU A 127 17.39 4.73 1.46
C GLU A 127 16.78 3.46 2.06
N VAL A 128 16.36 2.52 1.22
CA VAL A 128 15.80 1.23 1.63
C VAL A 128 16.75 0.13 1.21
N THR A 129 17.04 -0.81 2.12
CA THR A 129 17.86 -1.98 1.83
C THR A 129 16.98 -3.13 1.42
N LEU A 130 17.22 -3.66 0.22
CA LEU A 130 16.60 -4.87 -0.29
C LEU A 130 17.51 -6.06 0.04
N THR A 131 16.97 -7.09 0.67
CA THR A 131 17.61 -8.40 0.79
C THR A 131 16.96 -9.34 -0.20
N ILE A 132 17.75 -9.78 -1.18
CA ILE A 132 17.32 -10.65 -2.29
C ILE A 132 17.91 -12.03 -2.03
N THR A 133 17.03 -13.01 -1.88
CA THR A 133 17.39 -14.42 -1.69
C THR A 133 16.78 -15.23 -2.83
N VAL A 134 17.64 -15.93 -3.56
CA VAL A 134 17.22 -16.87 -4.62
C VAL A 134 17.82 -18.24 -4.38
N SER A 135 17.03 -19.28 -4.63
CA SER A 135 17.47 -20.67 -4.51
C SER A 135 17.23 -21.41 -5.83
N THR A 136 18.20 -22.24 -6.20
CA THR A 136 18.04 -23.37 -7.13
C THR A 136 17.91 -24.67 -6.33
N ASP A 137 17.82 -25.81 -7.00
CA ASP A 137 17.85 -27.13 -6.36
C ASP A 137 19.14 -27.41 -5.56
N THR A 138 20.24 -26.70 -5.85
CA THR A 138 21.56 -27.01 -5.28
C THR A 138 22.29 -25.83 -4.67
N GLU A 139 21.89 -24.61 -5.00
CA GLU A 139 22.60 -23.39 -4.65
C GLU A 139 21.63 -22.34 -4.11
N GLN A 140 22.10 -21.53 -3.18
CA GLN A 140 21.37 -20.38 -2.66
C GLN A 140 22.27 -19.15 -2.76
N ILE A 141 21.72 -18.06 -3.28
CA ILE A 141 22.38 -16.76 -3.35
C ILE A 141 21.57 -15.79 -2.50
N GLU A 142 22.24 -15.14 -1.56
CA GLU A 142 21.71 -14.02 -0.78
C GLU A 142 22.57 -12.79 -1.06
N THR A 143 21.95 -11.69 -1.43
CA THR A 143 22.64 -10.42 -1.70
C THR A 143 21.77 -9.24 -1.27
N THR A 144 22.42 -8.12 -0.97
CA THR A 144 21.73 -6.87 -0.63
C THR A 144 21.93 -5.81 -1.71
N ARG A 145 20.90 -5.00 -1.97
CA ARG A 145 20.97 -3.81 -2.81
C ARG A 145 20.29 -2.65 -2.10
N THR A 146 20.69 -1.42 -2.39
CA THR A 146 20.04 -0.22 -1.86
C THR A 146 19.26 0.47 -2.96
N VAL A 147 18.12 1.03 -2.60
CA VAL A 147 17.28 1.85 -3.48
C VAL A 147 16.88 3.12 -2.76
N ASP A 148 16.99 4.26 -3.42
CA ASP A 148 16.48 5.52 -2.91
C ASP A 148 14.98 5.61 -3.17
N VAL A 149 14.18 5.74 -2.11
CA VAL A 149 12.74 5.98 -2.22
C VAL A 149 12.46 7.43 -1.87
N VAL A 150 12.00 8.19 -2.86
CA VAL A 150 11.62 9.59 -2.77
C VAL A 150 10.11 9.69 -2.85
N ALA A 151 9.46 9.94 -1.72
CA ALA A 151 8.09 10.40 -1.71
C ALA A 151 8.08 11.93 -1.71
N ASP A 152 7.72 12.53 -2.84
CA ASP A 152 7.45 13.97 -2.90
C ASP A 152 5.93 14.21 -2.95
N LEU A 153 5.31 14.17 -1.77
CA LEU A 153 3.88 14.44 -1.59
C LEU A 153 3.57 15.95 -1.57
N ALA A 154 4.42 16.80 -2.16
CA ALA A 154 4.24 18.26 -2.19
C ALA A 154 2.93 18.70 -2.88
N ALA A 155 2.28 17.82 -3.65
CA ALA A 155 0.95 18.03 -4.24
C ALA A 155 -0.23 17.71 -3.29
N GLY A 156 0.04 17.27 -2.06
CA GLY A 156 -0.90 17.20 -0.94
C GLY A 156 -1.51 15.83 -0.74
N LEU A 157 -1.35 15.25 0.45
CA LEU A 157 -2.33 14.30 0.94
C LEU A 157 -3.61 15.06 1.30
N PRO A 158 -4.77 14.39 1.34
CA PRO A 158 -5.98 14.95 1.90
C PRO A 158 -5.75 15.55 3.29
N GLU A 159 -6.49 16.61 3.63
CA GLU A 159 -6.50 17.12 5.00
C GLU A 159 -6.96 16.02 5.97
N GLY A 160 -6.19 15.82 7.05
CA GLY A 160 -6.42 14.74 8.02
C GLY A 160 -5.56 13.50 7.80
N CYS A 161 -4.69 13.50 6.78
CA CYS A 161 -3.75 12.41 6.50
C CYS A 161 -2.30 12.76 6.90
N PRO A 162 -1.52 11.80 7.45
CA PRO A 162 -1.92 10.44 7.83
C PRO A 162 -2.83 10.45 9.07
N VAL A 163 -3.63 9.39 9.26
CA VAL A 163 -4.34 9.19 10.53
C VAL A 163 -3.43 8.44 11.48
N SER A 164 -3.14 9.04 12.65
CA SER A 164 -2.39 8.38 13.71
C SER A 164 -3.21 8.43 14.99
N LEU A 165 -3.59 7.26 15.49
CA LEU A 165 -4.36 7.09 16.70
C LEU A 165 -3.49 6.39 17.74
N ASN A 166 -3.45 6.94 18.95
CA ASN A 166 -2.86 6.28 20.10
C ASN A 166 -3.98 6.04 21.11
N ILE A 167 -4.42 4.80 21.19
CA ILE A 167 -5.53 4.38 22.03
C ILE A 167 -4.96 3.49 23.12
N SER A 168 -5.33 3.82 24.35
CA SER A 168 -5.02 3.03 25.53
C SER A 168 -6.27 2.95 26.37
N VAL A 169 -6.56 1.76 26.90
CA VAL A 169 -7.69 1.53 27.79
C VAL A 169 -7.14 1.23 29.18
N ASP A 170 -7.71 1.88 30.20
CA ASP A 170 -7.36 1.65 31.60
C ASP A 170 -8.56 1.00 32.30
N VAL A 171 -8.30 -0.13 32.94
CA VAL A 171 -9.30 -0.91 33.67
C VAL A 171 -9.14 -0.70 35.17
N GLY A 172 -10.25 -0.64 35.91
CA GLY A 172 -10.24 -0.36 37.34
C GLY A 172 -9.45 -1.38 38.16
N GLY A 173 -9.20 -1.09 39.44
CA GLY A 173 -8.30 -1.88 40.31
C GLY A 173 -8.77 -3.28 40.72
N SER A 174 -9.90 -3.77 40.19
CA SER A 174 -10.38 -5.14 40.41
C SER A 174 -11.14 -5.64 39.18
N PRO A 175 -10.49 -5.72 38.01
CA PRO A 175 -11.13 -6.14 36.78
C PRO A 175 -11.35 -7.65 36.82
N ARG A 176 -12.36 -8.12 36.09
CA ARG A 176 -12.56 -9.56 35.87
C ARG A 176 -11.45 -10.06 34.94
N ASP A 177 -10.95 -11.26 35.22
CA ASP A 177 -9.97 -11.93 34.35
C ASP A 177 -10.67 -12.37 33.05
N GLY A 178 -10.16 -11.92 31.90
CA GLY A 178 -10.70 -12.21 30.57
C GLY A 178 -10.78 -13.71 30.27
N SER A 179 -9.89 -14.53 30.85
CA SER A 179 -9.91 -15.99 30.71
C SER A 179 -11.14 -16.67 31.33
N THR A 180 -11.90 -15.93 32.16
CA THR A 180 -13.12 -16.41 32.82
C THR A 180 -14.39 -15.98 32.10
N VAL A 181 -14.28 -15.24 31.01
CA VAL A 181 -15.42 -14.82 30.20
C VAL A 181 -15.94 -16.00 29.38
N SER A 182 -17.26 -16.19 29.37
CA SER A 182 -17.92 -17.28 28.64
C SER A 182 -19.23 -16.85 27.96
N GLY A 183 -19.47 -15.54 27.84
CA GLY A 183 -20.70 -14.98 27.30
C GLY A 183 -20.66 -13.45 27.33
N ASP A 184 -21.81 -12.84 27.09
CA ASP A 184 -21.93 -11.38 26.95
C ASP A 184 -21.50 -10.61 28.20
N ILE A 185 -20.97 -9.41 27.95
CA ILE A 185 -20.42 -8.52 28.96
C ILE A 185 -21.16 -7.19 28.91
N THR A 186 -21.56 -6.69 30.07
CA THR A 186 -22.22 -5.39 30.17
C THR A 186 -21.81 -4.66 31.43
N ASN A 187 -21.26 -3.45 31.28
CA ASN A 187 -20.76 -2.61 32.39
C ASN A 187 -19.66 -3.27 33.23
N GLU A 188 -18.72 -3.98 32.59
CA GLU A 188 -17.59 -4.61 33.29
C GLU A 188 -16.25 -4.11 32.76
N ASP A 189 -15.25 -4.10 33.65
CA ASP A 189 -13.84 -3.94 33.30
C ASP A 189 -13.19 -5.34 33.28
N ILE A 190 -12.53 -5.67 32.18
CA ILE A 190 -11.90 -6.97 31.94
C ILE A 190 -10.40 -6.74 31.72
N ALA A 191 -9.57 -7.47 32.47
CA ALA A 191 -8.13 -7.48 32.26
C ALA A 191 -7.72 -8.74 31.51
N GLY A 192 -6.84 -8.56 30.52
CA GLY A 192 -6.37 -9.63 29.65
C GLY A 192 -7.34 -9.95 28.51
N ASP A 193 -6.95 -10.94 27.71
CA ASP A 193 -7.67 -11.33 26.52
C ASP A 193 -8.98 -12.09 26.85
N ILE A 194 -9.99 -11.88 26.01
CA ILE A 194 -11.23 -12.64 26.00
C ILE A 194 -11.20 -13.60 24.82
N THR A 195 -11.50 -14.87 25.08
CA THR A 195 -11.71 -15.86 24.01
C THR A 195 -12.97 -16.66 24.29
N VAL A 196 -13.94 -16.59 23.37
CA VAL A 196 -15.16 -17.40 23.42
C VAL A 196 -15.32 -18.23 22.15
N GLY A 197 -15.90 -19.42 22.27
CA GLY A 197 -16.11 -20.31 21.12
C GLY A 197 -17.34 -19.99 20.26
N GLY A 198 -18.27 -19.18 20.77
CA GLY A 198 -19.46 -18.73 20.06
C GLY A 198 -19.46 -17.22 19.94
N ASP A 199 -20.65 -16.62 19.92
CA ASP A 199 -20.82 -15.17 19.81
C ASP A 199 -20.50 -14.46 21.13
N ILE A 200 -20.16 -13.18 21.04
CA ILE A 200 -20.04 -12.30 22.20
C ILE A 200 -20.56 -10.90 21.92
N GLU A 201 -21.35 -10.39 22.85
CA GLU A 201 -21.74 -8.99 22.89
C GLU A 201 -21.08 -8.26 24.07
N LEU A 202 -20.40 -7.14 23.79
CA LEU A 202 -19.84 -6.24 24.79
C LEU A 202 -20.57 -4.89 24.74
N LYS A 203 -21.09 -4.47 25.90
CA LYS A 203 -21.80 -3.20 26.06
C LYS A 203 -21.20 -2.38 27.18
N ASN A 204 -20.85 -1.12 26.91
CA ASN A 204 -20.36 -0.17 27.91
C ASN A 204 -19.29 -0.79 28.83
N SER A 205 -18.37 -1.55 28.25
CA SER A 205 -17.38 -2.35 28.97
C SER A 205 -15.98 -1.98 28.49
N ARG A 206 -14.98 -2.24 29.33
CA ARG A 206 -13.57 -2.00 29.01
C ARG A 206 -12.81 -3.31 29.02
N VAL A 207 -11.98 -3.53 28.01
CA VAL A 207 -11.11 -4.70 27.91
C VAL A 207 -9.69 -4.21 27.71
N ASP A 208 -8.82 -4.48 28.69
CA ASP A 208 -7.39 -4.30 28.53
C ASP A 208 -6.75 -5.59 27.98
N GLY A 209 -6.98 -5.82 26.69
CA GLY A 209 -6.60 -7.02 25.96
C GLY A 209 -7.32 -7.11 24.62
N ASN A 210 -7.19 -8.27 23.97
CA ASN A 210 -7.87 -8.60 22.72
C ASN A 210 -9.22 -9.27 23.01
N VAL A 211 -10.13 -9.23 22.03
CA VAL A 211 -11.38 -9.98 22.05
C VAL A 211 -11.43 -10.92 20.85
N THR A 212 -11.56 -12.21 21.10
CA THR A 212 -11.69 -13.22 20.05
C THR A 212 -12.96 -14.05 20.27
N ALA A 213 -13.79 -14.14 19.24
CA ALA A 213 -14.98 -14.97 19.23
C ALA A 213 -14.95 -15.94 18.05
N GLY A 214 -15.33 -17.20 18.29
CA GLY A 214 -15.51 -18.18 17.22
C GLY A 214 -16.75 -17.93 16.35
N GLY A 215 -17.71 -17.16 16.87
CA GLY A 215 -18.88 -16.67 16.12
C GLY A 215 -18.82 -15.16 15.94
N ASP A 216 -19.96 -14.51 16.13
CA ASP A 216 -20.12 -13.08 15.87
C ASP A 216 -19.62 -12.21 17.05
N VAL A 217 -19.16 -10.99 16.75
CA VAL A 217 -18.82 -10.00 17.78
C VAL A 217 -19.68 -8.75 17.64
N THR A 218 -20.37 -8.36 18.72
CA THR A 218 -21.05 -7.07 18.80
C THR A 218 -20.43 -6.18 19.87
N LEU A 219 -19.92 -5.01 19.48
CA LEU A 219 -19.42 -3.98 20.38
C LEU A 219 -20.37 -2.79 20.36
N SER A 220 -20.86 -2.36 21.52
CA SER A 220 -21.73 -1.19 21.57
C SER A 220 -21.60 -0.34 22.83
N ASN A 221 -22.20 0.86 22.76
CA ASN A 221 -22.44 1.74 23.91
C ASN A 221 -21.18 2.17 24.67
N ASN A 222 -20.19 2.75 23.98
CA ASN A 222 -18.90 3.16 24.55
C ASN A 222 -18.07 1.98 25.07
N THR A 223 -18.09 0.85 24.37
CA THR A 223 -17.15 -0.24 24.66
C THR A 223 -15.75 0.18 24.23
N GLU A 224 -14.75 -0.08 25.07
CA GLU A 224 -13.35 0.26 24.83
C GLU A 224 -12.50 -1.01 24.92
N ILE A 225 -11.69 -1.29 23.90
CA ILE A 225 -10.80 -2.46 23.84
C ILE A 225 -9.41 -1.96 23.51
N SER A 226 -8.38 -2.27 24.32
CA SER A 226 -7.01 -1.82 24.05
C SER A 226 -6.35 -2.60 22.91
N GLY A 227 -6.73 -3.87 22.72
CA GLY A 227 -6.20 -4.75 21.69
C GLY A 227 -6.98 -4.74 20.38
N SER A 228 -6.87 -5.85 19.65
CA SER A 228 -7.62 -6.16 18.44
C SER A 228 -8.92 -6.91 18.76
N VAL A 229 -9.82 -6.93 17.80
CA VAL A 229 -11.08 -7.70 17.89
C VAL A 229 -11.16 -8.63 16.69
N THR A 230 -11.39 -9.91 16.95
CA THR A 230 -11.52 -10.96 15.94
C THR A 230 -12.84 -11.70 16.10
N ALA A 231 -13.62 -11.79 15.03
CA ALA A 231 -14.85 -12.57 14.94
C ALA A 231 -14.67 -13.67 13.89
N GLY A 232 -15.05 -14.91 14.22
CA GLY A 232 -15.12 -15.99 13.25
C GLY A 232 -16.31 -15.83 12.28
N GLY A 233 -17.35 -15.11 12.71
CA GLY A 233 -18.49 -14.70 11.89
C GLY A 233 -18.50 -13.20 11.63
N ASP A 234 -19.68 -12.59 11.75
CA ASP A 234 -19.91 -11.18 11.48
C ASP A 234 -19.49 -10.30 12.67
N MET A 235 -19.18 -9.04 12.39
CA MET A 235 -18.84 -8.06 13.41
C MET A 235 -19.66 -6.78 13.28
N SER A 236 -20.28 -6.37 14.39
CA SER A 236 -21.00 -5.10 14.50
C SER A 236 -20.40 -4.20 15.57
N VAL A 237 -19.92 -3.03 15.18
CA VAL A 237 -19.25 -2.08 16.07
C VAL A 237 -20.00 -0.76 16.07
N LYS A 238 -20.56 -0.36 17.22
CA LYS A 238 -21.38 0.86 17.33
C LYS A 238 -20.93 1.71 18.50
N LYS A 239 -20.33 2.87 18.23
CA LYS A 239 -19.83 3.78 19.27
C LYS A 239 -18.86 3.06 20.20
N ALA A 240 -17.84 2.45 19.63
CA ALA A 240 -16.80 1.75 20.38
C ALA A 240 -15.41 2.24 19.97
N THR A 241 -14.45 2.04 20.86
CA THR A 241 -13.05 2.35 20.64
C THR A 241 -12.26 1.04 20.68
N VAL A 242 -11.50 0.75 19.63
CA VAL A 242 -10.63 -0.44 19.56
C VAL A 242 -9.22 0.04 19.28
N GLY A 243 -8.25 -0.40 20.10
CA GLY A 243 -6.90 0.14 20.07
C GLY A 243 -6.10 -0.27 18.85
N ASN A 244 -6.32 -1.50 18.38
CA ASN A 244 -5.72 -2.01 17.17
C ASN A 244 -6.78 -2.14 16.05
N GLY A 245 -6.80 -3.26 15.34
CA GLY A 245 -7.70 -3.48 14.21
C GLY A 245 -8.90 -4.37 14.52
N LEU A 246 -9.75 -4.50 13.50
CA LEU A 246 -10.89 -5.41 13.45
C LEU A 246 -10.64 -6.50 12.41
N ASP A 247 -11.02 -7.73 12.71
CA ASP A 247 -10.92 -8.87 11.79
C ASP A 247 -12.21 -9.69 11.90
N ALA A 248 -13.06 -9.63 10.86
CA ALA A 248 -14.31 -10.37 10.78
C ALA A 248 -14.21 -11.45 9.71
N GLY A 249 -14.50 -12.70 10.06
CA GLY A 249 -14.57 -13.80 9.09
C GLY A 249 -15.74 -13.67 8.11
N GLY A 250 -16.81 -12.96 8.51
CA GLY A 250 -17.95 -12.59 7.68
C GLY A 250 -17.98 -11.09 7.40
N ASP A 251 -19.16 -10.49 7.53
CA ASP A 251 -19.40 -9.07 7.25
C ASP A 251 -18.95 -8.18 8.42
N LEU A 252 -18.47 -6.97 8.10
CA LEU A 252 -18.13 -5.96 9.10
C LEU A 252 -19.01 -4.72 8.95
N THR A 253 -19.76 -4.40 10.00
CA THR A 253 -20.50 -3.15 10.12
C THR A 253 -19.94 -2.28 11.23
N VAL A 254 -19.39 -1.12 10.90
CA VAL A 254 -18.94 -0.12 11.88
C VAL A 254 -19.75 1.15 11.75
N GLU A 255 -20.45 1.51 12.82
CA GLU A 255 -21.33 2.67 12.86
C GLU A 255 -20.95 3.65 13.98
N THR A 256 -21.33 4.90 13.77
CA THR A 256 -21.49 5.95 14.78
C THR A 256 -20.29 6.18 15.70
N ASN A 257 -19.46 7.17 15.36
CA ASN A 257 -18.38 7.70 16.20
C ASN A 257 -17.44 6.61 16.76
N SER A 258 -17.28 5.50 16.04
CA SER A 258 -16.34 4.45 16.43
C SER A 258 -14.93 4.87 16.03
N VAL A 259 -13.95 4.54 16.86
CA VAL A 259 -12.54 4.89 16.66
C VAL A 259 -11.72 3.62 16.74
N ILE A 260 -11.12 3.23 15.62
CA ILE A 260 -10.34 2.00 15.47
C ILE A 260 -8.90 2.41 15.19
N GLY A 261 -7.97 2.06 16.08
CA GLY A 261 -6.58 2.54 15.99
C GLY A 261 -5.82 1.94 14.81
N GLY A 262 -6.21 0.75 14.36
CA GLY A 262 -5.70 0.07 13.17
C GLY A 262 -6.66 0.12 11.99
N GLY A 263 -6.48 -0.83 11.08
CA GLY A 263 -7.37 -1.08 9.96
C GLY A 263 -8.48 -2.07 10.29
N ALA A 264 -9.24 -2.46 9.28
CA ALA A 264 -10.22 -3.51 9.39
C ALA A 264 -10.19 -4.47 8.21
N ILE A 265 -10.46 -5.74 8.49
CA ILE A 265 -10.60 -6.81 7.51
C ILE A 265 -11.98 -7.44 7.68
N ALA A 266 -12.67 -7.69 6.56
CA ALA A 266 -13.91 -8.45 6.50
C ALA A 266 -13.78 -9.55 5.44
N GLY A 267 -14.17 -10.78 5.76
CA GLY A 267 -14.25 -11.87 4.79
C GLY A 267 -15.40 -11.68 3.79
N GLY A 268 -16.46 -10.97 4.20
CA GLY A 268 -17.60 -10.57 3.38
C GLY A 268 -17.59 -9.06 3.09
N ASP A 269 -18.76 -8.43 3.22
CA ASP A 269 -18.96 -7.01 2.93
C ASP A 269 -18.56 -6.13 4.12
N MET A 270 -18.20 -4.88 3.82
CA MET A 270 -17.87 -3.88 4.83
C MET A 270 -18.74 -2.63 4.71
N SER A 271 -19.44 -2.27 5.79
CA SER A 271 -20.24 -1.04 5.89
C SER A 271 -19.75 -0.14 7.01
N ILE A 272 -19.21 1.03 6.65
CA ILE A 272 -18.59 1.98 7.56
C ILE A 272 -19.34 3.30 7.55
N LYS A 273 -19.81 3.75 8.72
CA LYS A 273 -20.55 5.01 8.88
C LYS A 273 -20.02 5.85 10.02
N LYS A 274 -19.50 7.03 9.69
CA LYS A 274 -19.04 8.03 10.67
C LYS A 274 -18.03 7.44 11.67
N ALA A 275 -16.98 6.84 11.15
CA ALA A 275 -15.94 6.19 11.94
C ALA A 275 -14.54 6.69 11.55
N THR A 276 -13.58 6.54 12.44
CA THR A 276 -12.18 6.86 12.20
C THR A 276 -11.35 5.59 12.32
N PHE A 277 -10.55 5.30 11.29
CA PHE A 277 -9.59 4.19 11.26
C PHE A 277 -8.18 4.73 11.13
N GLY A 278 -7.25 4.21 11.93
CA GLY A 278 -5.82 4.53 11.79
C GLY A 278 -5.14 3.76 10.66
N GLY A 279 -5.75 2.66 10.18
CA GLY A 279 -5.26 1.85 9.06
C GLY A 279 -6.21 1.81 7.86
N GLY A 280 -5.94 0.89 6.94
CA GLY A 280 -6.76 0.63 5.75
C GLY A 280 -7.95 -0.29 6.02
N LEU A 281 -8.77 -0.47 4.99
CA LEU A 281 -9.94 -1.34 4.99
C LEU A 281 -9.79 -2.36 3.86
N THR A 282 -9.98 -3.65 4.17
CA THR A 282 -9.98 -4.71 3.17
C THR A 282 -11.22 -5.57 3.35
N ALA A 283 -11.99 -5.77 2.28
CA ALA A 283 -13.16 -6.64 2.28
C ALA A 283 -13.04 -7.71 1.18
N GLY A 284 -13.54 -8.91 1.45
CA GLY A 284 -13.70 -9.94 0.42
C GLY A 284 -14.86 -9.65 -0.54
N GLY A 285 -15.84 -8.85 -0.09
CA GLY A 285 -16.96 -8.34 -0.88
C GLY A 285 -16.90 -6.83 -1.07
N ASP A 286 -18.05 -6.17 -0.95
CA ASP A 286 -18.22 -4.74 -1.20
C ASP A 286 -17.70 -3.90 -0.02
N VAL A 287 -17.23 -2.68 -0.31
CA VAL A 287 -16.92 -1.66 0.72
C VAL A 287 -17.78 -0.43 0.55
N THR A 288 -18.69 -0.20 1.49
CA THR A 288 -19.51 1.00 1.57
C THR A 288 -19.06 1.90 2.72
N ILE A 289 -18.56 3.09 2.41
CA ILE A 289 -18.15 4.09 3.41
C ILE A 289 -19.00 5.35 3.26
N GLU A 290 -19.77 5.65 4.30
CA GLU A 290 -20.67 6.80 4.31
C GLU A 290 -20.33 7.78 5.43
N THR A 291 -20.51 9.07 5.14
CA THR A 291 -20.64 10.18 6.09
C THR A 291 -19.47 10.38 7.05
N GLN A 292 -18.62 11.37 6.77
CA GLN A 292 -17.62 11.93 7.69
C GLN A 292 -16.69 10.88 8.29
N SER A 293 -16.38 9.83 7.54
CA SER A 293 -15.38 8.86 7.94
C SER A 293 -13.97 9.36 7.59
N THR A 294 -12.96 8.86 8.29
CA THR A 294 -11.56 9.12 7.98
C THR A 294 -10.79 7.81 8.07
N ILE A 295 -10.20 7.38 6.97
CA ILE A 295 -9.49 6.11 6.84
C ILE A 295 -8.00 6.40 6.64
N GLY A 296 -7.18 5.91 7.55
CA GLY A 296 -5.74 6.17 7.57
C GLY A 296 -4.94 5.45 6.49
N GLY A 297 -5.50 4.41 5.87
CA GLY A 297 -4.86 3.64 4.81
C GLY A 297 -5.67 3.55 3.52
N ALA A 298 -5.36 2.53 2.72
CA ALA A 298 -6.08 2.19 1.50
C ALA A 298 -7.45 1.56 1.80
N VAL A 299 -8.31 1.51 0.78
CA VAL A 299 -9.58 0.79 0.79
C VAL A 299 -9.55 -0.20 -0.36
N GLU A 300 -9.76 -1.48 -0.05
CA GLU A 300 -9.67 -2.59 -0.98
C GLU A 300 -10.94 -3.45 -0.89
N ALA A 301 -11.61 -3.65 -2.02
CA ALA A 301 -12.70 -4.61 -2.16
C ALA A 301 -12.24 -5.86 -2.94
N GLY A 302 -12.99 -6.95 -2.81
CA GLY A 302 -12.66 -8.21 -3.46
C GLY A 302 -12.71 -8.14 -5.00
N SER A 303 -12.43 -9.27 -5.65
CA SER A 303 -12.28 -9.36 -7.12
C SER A 303 -13.50 -8.94 -7.95
N ASP A 304 -14.70 -8.99 -7.36
CA ASP A 304 -15.95 -8.48 -7.97
C ASP A 304 -16.61 -7.45 -7.05
N GLY A 305 -15.91 -6.97 -6.01
CA GLY A 305 -16.48 -6.12 -4.98
C GLY A 305 -16.46 -4.66 -5.38
N ASP A 306 -17.58 -3.98 -5.14
CA ASP A 306 -17.74 -2.55 -5.41
C ASP A 306 -17.26 -1.71 -4.22
N VAL A 307 -16.76 -0.51 -4.51
CA VAL A 307 -16.43 0.50 -3.49
C VAL A 307 -17.30 1.74 -3.65
N THR A 308 -18.05 2.07 -2.61
CA THR A 308 -18.91 3.26 -2.54
C THR A 308 -18.43 4.22 -1.45
N ILE A 309 -18.07 5.48 -1.77
CA ILE A 309 -17.46 6.41 -0.78
C ILE A 309 -18.07 7.81 -0.75
N LYS A 310 -18.77 8.15 0.33
CA LYS A 310 -19.41 9.46 0.51
C LYS A 310 -18.84 10.26 1.67
N GLN A 311 -18.55 11.53 1.42
CA GLN A 311 -18.22 12.56 2.42
C GLN A 311 -17.08 12.13 3.36
N THR A 312 -16.03 11.54 2.79
CA THR A 312 -15.00 10.84 3.57
C THR A 312 -13.60 11.31 3.16
N THR A 313 -12.62 11.10 4.03
CA THR A 313 -11.21 11.18 3.67
C THR A 313 -10.61 9.77 3.69
N VAL A 314 -10.00 9.35 2.59
CA VAL A 314 -9.19 8.13 2.49
C VAL A 314 -7.76 8.56 2.24
N CYS A 315 -6.86 8.24 3.16
CA CYS A 315 -5.47 8.66 3.05
C CYS A 315 -4.67 7.85 2.04
N GLY A 316 -5.11 6.63 1.74
CA GLY A 316 -4.50 5.78 0.73
C GLY A 316 -5.24 5.74 -0.60
N ALA A 317 -4.96 4.67 -1.36
CA ALA A 317 -5.59 4.34 -2.61
C ALA A 317 -6.96 3.69 -2.37
N VAL A 318 -7.78 3.63 -3.42
CA VAL A 318 -9.02 2.86 -3.46
C VAL A 318 -8.90 1.87 -4.59
N ASP A 319 -9.07 0.59 -4.29
CA ASP A 319 -9.01 -0.52 -5.24
C ASP A 319 -10.30 -1.35 -5.12
N ALA A 320 -10.96 -1.59 -6.25
CA ALA A 320 -12.17 -2.38 -6.35
C ALA A 320 -12.04 -3.35 -7.52
N GLY A 321 -12.37 -4.62 -7.30
CA GLY A 321 -12.53 -5.54 -8.42
C GLY A 321 -13.77 -5.25 -9.26
N GLY A 322 -14.79 -4.62 -8.67
CA GLY A 322 -15.97 -4.08 -9.35
C GLY A 322 -15.86 -2.58 -9.62
N ASP A 323 -16.96 -1.86 -9.41
CA ASP A 323 -17.08 -0.42 -9.62
C ASP A 323 -16.52 0.37 -8.43
N VAL A 324 -15.97 1.57 -8.68
CA VAL A 324 -15.78 2.59 -7.65
C VAL A 324 -16.77 3.73 -7.88
N SER A 325 -17.85 3.72 -7.12
CA SER A 325 -18.99 4.59 -7.35
C SER A 325 -19.25 5.59 -6.22
N GLU A 326 -20.06 6.59 -6.55
CA GLU A 326 -20.51 7.64 -5.65
C GLU A 326 -19.40 8.30 -4.81
N ILE A 327 -18.19 8.45 -5.36
CA ILE A 327 -17.12 9.24 -4.73
C ILE A 327 -17.62 10.68 -4.64
N LEU A 328 -18.16 11.05 -3.48
CA LEU A 328 -19.00 12.22 -3.33
C LEU A 328 -18.48 13.12 -2.20
N ASN A 329 -17.95 14.29 -2.54
CA ASN A 329 -17.31 15.19 -1.56
C ASN A 329 -16.25 14.46 -0.72
N THR A 330 -15.48 13.59 -1.38
CA THR A 330 -14.51 12.69 -0.77
C THR A 330 -13.11 13.09 -1.25
N ASN A 331 -12.12 13.02 -0.37
CA ASN A 331 -10.72 13.18 -0.75
C ASN A 331 -10.00 11.82 -0.66
N ILE A 332 -9.32 11.41 -1.72
CA ILE A 332 -8.58 10.14 -1.82
C ILE A 332 -7.11 10.48 -2.08
N GLY A 333 -6.21 10.05 -1.20
CA GLY A 333 -4.79 10.39 -1.26
C GLY A 333 -3.99 9.63 -2.31
N GLY A 334 -4.41 8.41 -2.62
CA GLY A 334 -3.79 7.56 -3.63
C GLY A 334 -4.53 7.55 -4.97
N ASN A 335 -4.27 6.50 -5.74
CA ASN A 335 -4.99 6.20 -6.96
C ASN A 335 -6.40 5.67 -6.64
N VAL A 336 -7.28 5.74 -7.64
CA VAL A 336 -8.53 4.98 -7.68
C VAL A 336 -8.41 3.99 -8.82
N THR A 337 -8.52 2.70 -8.52
CA THR A 337 -8.51 1.61 -9.49
C THR A 337 -9.81 0.82 -9.36
N ALA A 338 -10.42 0.50 -10.50
CA ALA A 338 -11.64 -0.30 -10.57
C ALA A 338 -11.54 -1.34 -11.68
N GLY A 339 -12.09 -2.53 -11.45
CA GLY A 339 -12.35 -3.49 -12.53
C GLY A 339 -13.56 -3.13 -13.38
N GLY A 340 -14.43 -2.28 -12.85
CA GLY A 340 -15.57 -1.68 -13.56
C GLY A 340 -15.47 -0.16 -13.66
N ASP A 341 -16.59 0.52 -13.48
CA ASP A 341 -16.72 1.96 -13.70
C ASP A 341 -16.19 2.78 -12.52
N VAL A 342 -15.66 3.97 -12.79
CA VAL A 342 -15.30 4.95 -11.76
C VAL A 342 -16.12 6.22 -11.89
N THR A 343 -16.85 6.58 -10.83
CA THR A 343 -17.70 7.77 -10.79
C THR A 343 -17.31 8.75 -9.67
N LEU A 344 -16.80 9.93 -10.05
CA LEU A 344 -16.49 11.03 -9.15
C LEU A 344 -17.54 12.12 -9.25
N LYS A 345 -18.08 12.59 -8.13
CA LYS A 345 -19.15 13.59 -8.11
C LYS A 345 -18.90 14.71 -7.10
N ASN A 346 -19.42 15.89 -7.44
CA ASN A 346 -19.32 17.11 -6.63
C ASN A 346 -17.86 17.39 -6.24
N LYS A 347 -17.55 17.69 -4.98
CA LYS A 347 -16.20 18.09 -4.55
C LYS A 347 -15.27 16.91 -4.31
N ALA A 348 -15.39 15.84 -5.09
CA ALA A 348 -14.47 14.72 -5.00
C ALA A 348 -13.08 15.15 -5.47
N THR A 349 -12.04 14.80 -4.73
CA THR A 349 -10.63 15.01 -5.13
C THR A 349 -9.87 13.71 -5.03
N VAL A 350 -9.31 13.25 -6.14
CA VAL A 350 -8.36 12.15 -6.19
C VAL A 350 -6.98 12.74 -6.43
N PHE A 351 -6.07 12.54 -5.48
CA PHE A 351 -4.72 13.08 -5.55
C PHE A 351 -3.80 12.21 -6.43
N GLY A 352 -4.11 10.93 -6.63
CA GLY A 352 -3.48 10.07 -7.60
C GLY A 352 -4.17 10.05 -8.96
N ASN A 353 -4.01 8.92 -9.66
CA ASN A 353 -4.65 8.61 -10.94
C ASN A 353 -6.02 7.96 -10.74
N VAL A 354 -6.84 7.97 -11.79
CA VAL A 354 -8.04 7.15 -11.90
C VAL A 354 -7.83 6.15 -13.02
N ILE A 355 -8.00 4.86 -12.74
CA ILE A 355 -7.67 3.76 -13.64
C ILE A 355 -8.83 2.75 -13.67
N THR A 356 -9.23 2.30 -14.86
CA THR A 356 -10.20 1.20 -15.03
C THR A 356 -9.65 0.11 -15.96
N ASP A 357 -9.77 -1.16 -15.56
CA ASP A 357 -9.36 -2.32 -16.36
C ASP A 357 -10.04 -3.61 -15.87
N PRO A 358 -10.79 -4.37 -16.70
CA PRO A 358 -11.05 -4.17 -18.13
C PRO A 358 -12.37 -3.44 -18.42
N GLU A 359 -12.42 -2.70 -19.53
CA GLU A 359 -13.63 -2.08 -20.13
C GLU A 359 -14.38 -1.02 -19.30
N GLY A 360 -13.91 -0.62 -18.10
CA GLY A 360 -14.64 0.34 -17.27
C GLY A 360 -14.65 1.79 -17.76
N ASP A 361 -15.77 2.48 -17.59
CA ASP A 361 -15.93 3.90 -17.91
C ASP A 361 -15.47 4.81 -16.77
N VAL A 362 -15.13 6.07 -17.06
CA VAL A 362 -14.82 7.08 -16.03
C VAL A 362 -15.69 8.33 -16.19
N ASP A 363 -16.50 8.64 -15.18
CA ASP A 363 -17.23 9.92 -15.06
C ASP A 363 -16.59 10.83 -14.01
N VAL A 364 -15.89 11.87 -14.47
CA VAL A 364 -15.40 12.97 -13.63
C VAL A 364 -16.43 14.08 -13.61
N GLY A 365 -17.36 14.00 -12.68
CA GLY A 365 -18.49 14.92 -12.54
C GLY A 365 -18.12 16.35 -12.15
N ASN A 366 -19.13 17.25 -12.16
CA ASN A 366 -18.94 18.67 -11.89
C ASN A 366 -18.23 18.95 -10.55
N ASN A 367 -17.21 19.81 -10.59
CA ASN A 367 -16.34 20.18 -9.47
C ASN A 367 -15.45 19.07 -8.91
N ALA A 368 -15.48 17.87 -9.50
CA ALA A 368 -14.54 16.83 -9.14
C ALA A 368 -13.16 17.18 -9.72
N VAL A 369 -12.10 16.78 -9.01
CA VAL A 369 -10.73 17.03 -9.40
C VAL A 369 -9.95 15.72 -9.36
N VAL A 370 -9.37 15.34 -10.49
CA VAL A 370 -8.33 14.31 -10.55
C VAL A 370 -7.01 15.01 -10.75
N LYS A 371 -6.08 14.85 -9.81
CA LYS A 371 -4.75 15.47 -9.85
C LYS A 371 -3.82 14.72 -10.79
N GLY A 372 -3.91 13.40 -10.82
CA GLY A 372 -3.18 12.54 -11.75
C GLY A 372 -3.83 12.45 -13.13
N LYS A 373 -3.50 11.39 -13.86
CA LYS A 373 -4.14 11.03 -15.12
C LYS A 373 -5.45 10.26 -14.90
N VAL A 374 -6.30 10.27 -15.91
CA VAL A 374 -7.39 9.32 -16.08
C VAL A 374 -6.99 8.34 -17.18
N ASP A 375 -7.04 7.06 -16.90
CA ASP A 375 -6.69 5.96 -17.81
C ASP A 375 -7.85 4.96 -17.81
N ALA A 376 -8.68 5.00 -18.84
CA ALA A 376 -9.91 4.22 -18.89
C ALA A 376 -9.90 3.23 -20.05
N SER A 377 -10.27 1.99 -19.77
CA SER A 377 -10.49 0.99 -20.81
C SER A 377 -11.82 1.19 -21.57
N GLY A 378 -12.73 2.02 -21.03
CA GLY A 378 -14.00 2.40 -21.64
C GLY A 378 -14.04 3.88 -22.08
N ASP A 379 -15.24 4.45 -22.04
CA ASP A 379 -15.53 5.86 -22.32
C ASP A 379 -15.14 6.75 -21.13
N VAL A 380 -14.80 8.01 -21.40
CA VAL A 380 -14.50 9.01 -20.37
C VAL A 380 -15.35 10.25 -20.54
N THR A 381 -16.11 10.60 -19.50
CA THR A 381 -16.82 11.88 -19.41
C THR A 381 -16.16 12.81 -18.40
N VAL A 382 -15.64 13.96 -18.85
CA VAL A 382 -15.04 14.96 -17.96
C VAL A 382 -15.89 16.22 -17.91
N ASN A 383 -16.60 16.43 -16.79
CA ASN A 383 -17.29 17.68 -16.45
C ASN A 383 -16.58 18.46 -15.33
N GLY A 384 -15.69 17.82 -14.58
CA GLY A 384 -14.83 18.42 -13.57
C GLY A 384 -13.50 18.92 -14.13
N THR A 385 -12.43 18.66 -13.39
CA THR A 385 -11.04 18.99 -13.78
C THR A 385 -10.17 17.75 -13.69
N VAL A 386 -9.40 17.49 -14.74
CA VAL A 386 -8.29 16.53 -14.74
C VAL A 386 -7.01 17.33 -14.95
N GLU A 387 -6.12 17.35 -13.96
CA GLU A 387 -4.87 18.10 -14.02
C GLU A 387 -3.79 17.35 -14.81
N GLY A 388 -3.81 16.02 -14.80
CA GLY A 388 -3.04 15.19 -15.72
C GLY A 388 -3.65 15.13 -17.11
N GLY A 389 -3.43 14.02 -17.82
CA GLY A 389 -4.06 13.73 -19.12
C GLY A 389 -5.18 12.70 -19.01
N VAL A 390 -5.97 12.60 -20.07
CA VAL A 390 -6.97 11.54 -20.26
C VAL A 390 -6.48 10.59 -21.36
N PHE A 391 -6.56 9.30 -21.07
CA PHE A 391 -6.34 8.19 -21.98
C PHE A 391 -7.58 7.31 -21.90
N ALA A 392 -8.19 7.02 -23.04
CA ALA A 392 -9.41 6.23 -23.12
C ALA A 392 -9.33 5.36 -24.37
N ASP A 393 -9.72 4.11 -24.27
CA ASP A 393 -9.95 3.26 -25.45
C ASP A 393 -11.29 3.60 -26.12
N GLY A 394 -12.24 4.16 -25.35
CA GLY A 394 -13.53 4.68 -25.81
C GLY A 394 -13.54 6.16 -26.21
N GLU A 395 -14.74 6.74 -26.28
CA GLU A 395 -14.95 8.16 -26.56
C GLU A 395 -14.64 9.02 -25.32
N VAL A 396 -14.01 10.18 -25.54
CA VAL A 396 -13.84 11.20 -24.49
C VAL A 396 -14.77 12.37 -24.79
N ASP A 397 -15.67 12.69 -23.87
CA ASP A 397 -16.59 13.83 -23.94
C ASP A 397 -16.64 14.62 -22.62
N GLY A 398 -17.47 15.65 -22.56
CA GLY A 398 -17.75 16.47 -21.39
C GLY A 398 -17.28 17.92 -21.56
N THR A 399 -17.70 18.76 -20.63
CA THR A 399 -17.49 20.22 -20.68
C THR A 399 -16.39 20.73 -19.74
N GLY A 400 -15.76 19.80 -19.02
CA GLY A 400 -14.74 20.05 -18.02
C GLY A 400 -13.37 20.38 -18.61
N THR A 401 -12.42 20.62 -17.71
CA THR A 401 -11.04 20.99 -18.04
C THR A 401 -10.13 19.77 -17.99
N ILE A 402 -9.32 19.58 -19.04
CA ILE A 402 -8.24 18.59 -19.07
C ILE A 402 -6.96 19.37 -19.38
N ASN A 403 -6.00 19.37 -18.46
CA ASN A 403 -4.77 20.19 -18.59
C ASN A 403 -3.64 19.46 -19.33
N GLY A 404 -3.60 18.13 -19.27
CA GLY A 404 -2.64 17.29 -19.98
C GLY A 404 -3.12 16.90 -21.37
N ASN A 405 -2.97 15.62 -21.74
CA ASN A 405 -3.50 15.10 -23.00
C ASN A 405 -5.03 15.18 -22.99
N ASP A 406 -5.61 15.98 -23.88
CA ASP A 406 -7.06 16.10 -24.09
C ASP A 406 -7.41 15.47 -25.45
N PRO A 407 -7.97 14.25 -25.47
CA PRO A 407 -8.33 13.55 -26.71
C PRO A 407 -9.51 14.16 -27.45
N ARG A 408 -10.25 15.10 -26.83
CA ARG A 408 -11.42 15.72 -27.47
C ARG A 408 -11.00 16.51 -28.71
N PRO A 409 -11.81 16.54 -29.78
CA PRO A 409 -11.52 17.37 -30.92
C PRO A 409 -11.43 18.84 -30.48
N SER A 410 -10.29 19.49 -30.76
CA SER A 410 -10.13 20.92 -30.47
C SER A 410 -11.31 21.66 -31.10
N SER A 411 -12.19 22.25 -30.28
CA SER A 411 -13.30 23.05 -30.79
C SER A 411 -12.70 24.07 -31.76
N GLY A 412 -13.08 23.98 -33.03
CA GLY A 412 -12.46 24.72 -34.11
C GLY A 412 -12.39 26.20 -33.75
N GLY A 413 -11.16 26.69 -33.58
CA GLY A 413 -10.91 28.11 -33.48
C GLY A 413 -11.58 28.78 -34.66
N ASN A 414 -12.62 29.57 -34.37
CA ASN A 414 -13.28 30.41 -35.34
C ASN A 414 -12.25 31.47 -35.79
N ASN A 415 -11.43 31.13 -36.79
CA ASN A 415 -10.51 32.04 -37.47
C ASN A 415 -11.32 33.01 -38.35
N ASN A 416 -12.20 33.80 -37.73
CA ASN A 416 -12.56 35.12 -38.22
C ASN A 416 -11.44 36.10 -37.84
N ASN A 417 -10.24 35.83 -38.33
CA ASN A 417 -9.18 36.83 -38.46
C ASN A 417 -8.91 37.01 -39.96
N GLN A 418 -9.91 37.55 -40.64
CA GLN A 418 -9.72 38.15 -41.95
C GLN A 418 -8.80 39.36 -41.73
N PRO A 419 -7.60 39.44 -42.34
CA PRO A 419 -6.76 40.62 -42.23
C PRO A 419 -7.42 41.74 -43.04
N GLY A 420 -8.16 42.62 -42.37
CA GLY A 420 -8.53 43.92 -42.90
C GLY A 420 -7.29 44.81 -42.92
N GLY A 421 -6.80 45.14 -44.11
CA GLY A 421 -5.68 46.07 -44.26
C GLY A 421 -5.12 46.19 -45.68
N GLY A 422 -5.91 46.70 -46.63
CA GLY A 422 -5.44 47.17 -47.93
C GLY A 422 -5.94 48.60 -48.20
N PRO A 423 -5.07 49.57 -48.56
CA PRO A 423 -5.41 51.00 -48.56
C PRO A 423 -6.33 51.42 -49.72
N PRO A 424 -7.06 52.54 -49.60
CA PRO A 424 -8.01 53.00 -50.60
C PRO A 424 -7.29 53.61 -51.81
N GLY A 425 -7.25 52.86 -52.92
CA GLY A 425 -6.83 53.37 -54.23
C GLY A 425 -7.97 54.12 -54.90
N GLY A 426 -7.75 55.41 -55.15
CA GLY A 426 -8.71 56.30 -55.82
C GLY A 426 -8.68 56.24 -57.35
N GLY A 427 -9.87 56.37 -57.94
CA GLY A 427 -10.15 56.95 -59.26
C GLY A 427 -10.47 55.97 -60.40
N PRO A 428 -11.21 56.38 -61.46
CA PRO A 428 -12.22 57.46 -61.58
C PRO A 428 -13.55 56.91 -62.21
N PRO A 429 -14.57 57.75 -62.54
CA PRO A 429 -15.98 57.35 -62.53
C PRO A 429 -16.47 56.72 -63.84
N GLY A 430 -17.21 55.62 -63.73
CA GLY A 430 -17.97 55.02 -64.83
C GLY A 430 -19.34 55.68 -64.98
N GLY A 431 -19.49 56.52 -66.01
CA GLY A 431 -20.75 57.07 -66.45
C GLY A 431 -21.34 56.32 -67.64
N GLY A 432 -22.48 55.65 -67.42
CA GLY A 432 -23.61 55.62 -68.36
C GLY A 432 -23.61 54.65 -69.56
N PRO A 433 -24.82 54.31 -70.08
CA PRO A 433 -25.21 53.00 -70.66
C PRO A 433 -25.46 53.12 -72.20
N PRO A 434 -26.25 52.30 -72.95
CA PRO A 434 -27.08 51.11 -72.63
C PRO A 434 -27.09 49.96 -73.69
N GLY A 435 -27.74 48.84 -73.34
CA GLY A 435 -28.72 48.20 -74.25
C GLY A 435 -28.46 46.78 -74.76
N GLN A 436 -29.57 46.02 -74.80
CA GLN A 436 -29.91 44.90 -75.71
C GLN A 436 -29.19 43.57 -75.41
N GLN A 437 -29.83 42.42 -75.27
CA GLN A 437 -31.14 41.89 -75.70
C GLN A 437 -31.60 40.82 -74.70
#